data_AF-A0AAV9J4W0-F1
#
_entry.id   AF-A0AAV9J4W0-F1
#
_cell.length_a   1.000
_cell.length_b   1.000
_cell.length_c   1.000
_cell.angle_alpha   90.00
_cell.angle_beta   90.00
_cell.angle_gamma   90.00
#
_symmetry.space_group_name_H-M   'P 1'
#
loop_
_entity.id
_entity.type
_entity.pdbx_description
1 polymer ?
#
loop_
_entity_poly.entity_id
_entity_poly.type
_entity_poly.pdbx_seq_one_letter_code
_entity_poly.pdbx_strand_id
1 'polypeptide(L)'
;MRPAPPILELASLATGGGKTHLLYCLTALAVLPIYLNGKQACVVIIDTDASFSVPRLAEQLTLMMKKQQRTEASESDIPDTVTSALKHVHIFRPQSLDSTFATLDALPNYLFDKSRHHSIDRPVGFLAVDSASAFYWQHRADEDDASLLQNTDPGQPTPSQPTGYTRLATALKAASASFSCPVILTSWHLGAAPASLHSHTAEARSLRPSLPAPLSQLPTLRLIVQRVSVRKFPAGISIEEARREAADRQTAVEEGKCEAIVNEWGVDERTLQKLQSVGAGFGFRIRDEGLTFDGEDV
;
A
#
# COMPACT_ATOMS: atom_id res chain seq x y z
N MET A 1 3.85 -27.48 9.42
CA MET A 1 2.81 -26.49 9.06
C MET A 1 3.47 -25.39 8.24
N ARG A 2 2.90 -25.00 7.09
CA ARG A 2 3.36 -23.79 6.39
C ARG A 2 2.90 -22.57 7.19
N PRO A 3 3.74 -21.54 7.38
CA PRO A 3 3.32 -20.31 8.05
C PRO A 3 2.17 -19.66 7.26
N ALA A 4 1.24 -19.02 7.98
CA ALA A 4 0.17 -18.27 7.34
C ALA A 4 0.77 -17.16 6.47
N PRO A 5 0.19 -16.86 5.29
CA PRO A 5 0.68 -15.76 4.46
C PRO A 5 0.67 -14.44 5.24
N PRO A 6 1.69 -13.58 5.06
CA PRO A 6 1.77 -12.34 5.82
C PRO A 6 0.71 -11.33 5.36
N ILE A 7 0.27 -10.48 6.28
CA ILE A 7 -0.59 -9.35 6.01
C ILE A 7 0.19 -8.08 6.33
N LEU A 8 0.46 -7.28 5.30
CA LEU A 8 1.25 -6.05 5.37
C LEU A 8 0.31 -4.84 5.34
N GLU A 9 0.53 -3.88 6.21
CA GLU A 9 -0.08 -2.55 6.11
C GLU A 9 0.99 -1.51 5.75
N LEU A 10 0.72 -0.73 4.71
CA LEU A 10 1.46 0.48 4.34
C LEU A 10 0.61 1.68 4.77
N ALA A 11 1.01 2.35 5.84
CA ALA A 11 0.31 3.53 6.36
C ALA A 11 1.06 4.81 6.01
N SER A 12 0.36 5.91 5.72
CA SER A 12 0.99 7.25 5.65
C SER A 12 0.20 8.29 6.42
N LEU A 13 0.93 9.27 6.96
CA LEU A 13 0.38 10.48 7.56
C LEU A 13 -0.05 11.53 6.54
N ALA A 14 0.56 11.52 5.35
CA ALA A 14 0.40 12.55 4.34
C ALA A 14 0.27 11.98 2.94
N THR A 15 -0.28 12.79 2.04
CA THR A 15 -0.40 12.45 0.63
C THR A 15 0.98 12.42 -0.02
N GLY A 16 1.14 11.57 -1.04
CA GLY A 16 2.44 11.45 -1.72
C GLY A 16 3.54 10.77 -0.90
N GLY A 17 3.21 10.02 0.17
CA GLY A 17 4.19 9.29 0.97
C GLY A 17 4.90 8.13 0.24
N GLY A 18 4.45 7.73 -0.95
CA GLY A 18 5.10 6.70 -1.76
C GLY A 18 4.43 5.31 -1.78
N LYS A 19 3.35 5.09 -0.99
CA LYS A 19 2.64 3.81 -0.91
C LYS A 19 2.23 3.23 -2.27
N THR A 20 1.57 4.04 -3.09
CA THR A 20 1.09 3.62 -4.42
C THR A 20 2.26 3.28 -5.35
N HIS A 21 3.41 3.96 -5.23
CA HIS A 21 4.60 3.63 -6.02
C HIS A 21 5.23 2.30 -5.59
N LEU A 22 5.28 2.03 -4.28
CA LEU A 22 5.66 0.70 -3.78
C LEU A 22 4.69 -0.37 -4.27
N LEU A 23 3.38 -0.10 -4.26
CA LEU A 23 2.38 -1.02 -4.79
C LEU A 23 2.59 -1.29 -6.29
N TYR A 24 2.88 -0.27 -7.12
CA TYR A 24 3.22 -0.47 -8.53
C TYR A 24 4.49 -1.31 -8.71
N CYS A 25 5.53 -1.06 -7.92
CA CYS A 25 6.77 -1.83 -7.96
C CYS A 25 6.54 -3.30 -7.61
N LEU A 26 5.82 -3.59 -6.52
CA LEU A 26 5.45 -4.95 -6.12
C LEU A 26 4.57 -5.64 -7.17
N THR A 27 3.60 -4.92 -7.74
CA THR A 27 2.73 -5.39 -8.83
C THR A 27 3.58 -5.79 -10.02
N ALA A 28 4.47 -4.91 -10.48
CA ALA A 28 5.36 -5.16 -11.61
C ALA A 28 6.27 -6.36 -11.39
N LEU A 29 6.93 -6.45 -10.23
CA LEU A 29 7.74 -7.62 -9.83
C LEU A 29 6.93 -8.92 -9.85
N ALA A 30 5.69 -8.88 -9.38
CA ALA A 30 4.85 -10.06 -9.34
C ALA A 30 4.47 -10.56 -10.75
N VAL A 31 4.03 -9.67 -11.63
CA VAL A 31 3.47 -10.06 -12.94
C VAL A 31 4.51 -10.29 -14.03
N LEU A 32 5.70 -9.68 -13.90
CA LEU A 32 6.78 -9.86 -14.87
C LEU A 32 7.22 -11.33 -14.95
N PRO A 33 7.68 -11.78 -16.13
CA PRO A 33 8.26 -13.11 -16.31
C PRO A 33 9.51 -13.35 -15.45
N ILE A 34 9.80 -14.62 -15.14
CA ILE A 34 10.94 -15.01 -14.30
C ILE A 34 12.29 -14.61 -14.93
N TYR A 35 12.40 -14.68 -16.26
CA TYR A 35 13.62 -14.28 -16.98
C TYR A 35 13.88 -12.76 -16.94
N LEU A 36 12.92 -11.97 -16.48
CA LEU A 36 13.02 -10.53 -16.17
C LEU A 36 12.97 -10.30 -14.65
N ASN A 37 13.56 -11.23 -13.88
CA ASN A 37 13.55 -11.26 -12.42
C ASN A 37 12.15 -11.09 -11.76
N GLY A 38 11.08 -11.33 -12.51
CA GLY A 38 9.72 -11.29 -11.99
C GLY A 38 9.31 -12.60 -11.33
N LYS A 39 8.04 -12.70 -10.91
CA LYS A 39 7.49 -13.90 -10.27
C LYS A 39 6.51 -14.68 -11.13
N GLN A 40 6.17 -14.18 -12.32
CA GLN A 40 5.19 -14.80 -13.23
C GLN A 40 3.87 -15.16 -12.52
N ALA A 41 3.46 -14.30 -11.61
CA ALA A 41 2.22 -14.42 -10.84
C ALA A 41 1.12 -13.57 -11.48
N CYS A 42 -0.10 -13.68 -10.94
CA CYS A 42 -1.14 -12.68 -11.10
C CYS A 42 -1.38 -11.94 -9.78
N VAL A 43 -1.97 -10.75 -9.85
CA VAL A 43 -2.20 -9.91 -8.69
C VAL A 43 -3.63 -9.40 -8.70
N VAL A 44 -4.22 -9.25 -7.51
CA VAL A 44 -5.55 -8.70 -7.35
C VAL A 44 -5.45 -7.37 -6.62
N ILE A 45 -5.99 -6.31 -7.22
CA ILE A 45 -6.05 -4.96 -6.65
C ILE A 45 -7.52 -4.60 -6.43
N ILE A 46 -7.89 -4.38 -5.17
CA ILE A 46 -9.17 -3.79 -4.78
C ILE A 46 -8.94 -2.29 -4.59
N ASP A 47 -9.19 -1.53 -5.65
CA ASP A 47 -8.99 -0.08 -5.73
C ASP A 47 -10.26 0.65 -5.26
N THR A 48 -10.32 0.93 -3.96
CA THR A 48 -11.47 1.56 -3.29
C THR A 48 -11.45 3.08 -3.42
N ASP A 49 -10.27 3.68 -3.62
CA ASP A 49 -10.10 5.13 -3.82
C ASP A 49 -10.09 5.54 -5.30
N ALA A 50 -10.27 4.59 -6.22
CA ALA A 50 -10.20 4.78 -7.67
C ALA A 50 -8.89 5.48 -8.13
N SER A 51 -7.79 5.24 -7.42
CA SER A 51 -6.52 5.93 -7.60
C SER A 51 -5.49 5.12 -8.39
N PHE A 52 -5.75 3.82 -8.61
CA PHE A 52 -4.85 2.94 -9.33
C PHE A 52 -4.87 3.19 -10.84
N SER A 53 -3.71 3.54 -11.39
CA SER A 53 -3.50 3.93 -12.78
C SER A 53 -2.73 2.84 -13.54
N VAL A 54 -3.41 2.22 -14.50
CA VAL A 54 -2.81 1.22 -15.41
C VAL A 54 -1.69 1.84 -16.27
N PRO A 55 -1.82 3.05 -16.83
CA PRO A 55 -0.71 3.70 -17.52
C PRO A 55 0.56 3.83 -16.66
N ARG A 56 0.42 4.25 -15.40
CA ARG A 56 1.58 4.35 -14.48
C ARG A 56 2.20 2.98 -14.18
N LEU A 57 1.39 1.94 -14.06
CA LEU A 57 1.91 0.58 -13.94
C LEU A 57 2.67 0.14 -15.20
N ALA A 58 2.16 0.47 -16.39
CA ALA A 58 2.82 0.15 -17.66
C ALA A 58 4.17 0.87 -17.79
N GLU A 59 4.25 2.14 -17.37
CA GLU A 59 5.50 2.89 -17.25
C GLU A 59 6.47 2.19 -16.29
N GLN A 60 6.00 1.81 -15.09
CA GLN A 60 6.83 1.10 -14.11
C GLN A 60 7.35 -0.24 -14.65
N LEU A 61 6.51 -1.03 -15.32
CA LEU A 61 6.92 -2.28 -15.98
C LEU A 61 8.03 -2.02 -17.01
N THR A 62 7.84 -1.01 -17.85
CA THR A 62 8.81 -0.61 -18.88
C THR A 62 10.16 -0.21 -18.26
N LEU A 63 10.13 0.61 -17.21
CA LEU A 63 11.34 1.08 -16.52
C LEU A 63 12.09 -0.09 -15.85
N MET A 64 11.38 -1.00 -15.20
CA MET A 64 11.98 -2.19 -14.59
C MET A 64 12.63 -3.11 -15.63
N MET A 65 11.98 -3.31 -16.79
CA MET A 65 12.56 -4.07 -17.88
C MET A 65 13.83 -3.40 -18.44
N LYS A 66 13.80 -2.09 -18.67
CA LYS A 66 14.97 -1.32 -19.12
C LYS A 66 16.14 -1.37 -18.14
N LYS A 67 15.87 -1.35 -16.82
CA LYS A 67 16.91 -1.49 -15.77
C LYS A 67 17.60 -2.85 -15.84
N GLN A 68 16.85 -3.90 -16.18
CA GLN A 68 17.34 -5.28 -16.24
C GLN A 68 18.00 -5.64 -17.58
N GLN A 69 17.58 -5.01 -18.68
CA GLN A 69 18.06 -5.24 -20.05
C GLN A 69 19.49 -4.71 -20.33
N ARG A 70 20.40 -4.75 -19.34
CA ARG A 70 21.83 -4.49 -19.59
C ARG A 70 22.47 -5.49 -20.59
N THR A 71 21.76 -6.52 -21.03
CA THR A 71 22.25 -7.55 -21.95
C THR A 71 21.13 -8.07 -22.87
N GLU A 72 21.12 -7.61 -24.13
CA GLU A 72 20.69 -8.32 -25.34
C GLU A 72 19.21 -8.70 -25.61
N ALA A 73 18.21 -8.16 -24.91
CA ALA A 73 16.82 -8.27 -25.39
C ALA A 73 16.50 -7.12 -26.38
N SER A 74 15.90 -7.43 -27.53
CA SER A 74 15.46 -6.43 -28.50
C SER A 74 14.39 -5.52 -27.89
N GLU A 75 14.59 -4.19 -27.96
CA GLU A 75 13.63 -3.18 -27.49
C GLU A 75 12.22 -3.36 -28.10
N SER A 76 12.11 -4.07 -29.24
CA SER A 76 10.85 -4.43 -29.90
C SER A 76 9.89 -5.24 -29.03
N ASP A 77 10.38 -5.97 -28.02
CA ASP A 77 9.58 -6.95 -27.29
C ASP A 77 8.99 -6.39 -25.98
N ILE A 78 9.40 -5.17 -25.62
CA ILE A 78 8.94 -4.50 -24.38
C ILE A 78 7.42 -4.28 -24.41
N PRO A 79 6.82 -3.70 -25.47
CA PRO A 79 5.38 -3.42 -25.48
C PRO A 79 4.51 -4.69 -25.35
N ASP A 80 4.94 -5.77 -26.00
CA ASP A 80 4.24 -7.06 -25.96
C ASP A 80 4.34 -7.70 -24.57
N THR A 81 5.52 -7.61 -23.95
CA THR A 81 5.73 -8.11 -22.59
C THR A 81 4.92 -7.31 -21.57
N VAL A 82 4.89 -5.98 -21.68
CA VAL A 82 4.07 -5.11 -20.83
C VAL A 82 2.59 -5.47 -20.99
N THR A 83 2.11 -5.59 -22.23
CA THR A 83 0.71 -5.95 -22.52
C THR A 83 0.37 -7.33 -21.95
N SER A 84 1.28 -8.30 -22.09
CA SER A 84 1.13 -9.64 -21.51
C SER A 84 1.07 -9.58 -19.98
N ALA A 85 1.99 -8.86 -19.34
CA ALA A 85 2.04 -8.69 -17.88
C ALA A 85 0.75 -8.04 -17.32
N LEU A 86 0.22 -7.02 -18.01
CA LEU A 86 -0.99 -6.32 -17.60
C LEU A 86 -2.24 -7.22 -17.62
N LYS A 87 -2.29 -8.26 -18.47
CA LYS A 87 -3.41 -9.25 -18.46
C LYS A 87 -3.53 -10.03 -17.15
N HIS A 88 -2.48 -9.99 -16.33
CA HIS A 88 -2.41 -10.69 -15.05
C HIS A 88 -2.62 -9.78 -13.83
N VAL A 89 -3.10 -8.55 -14.07
CA VAL A 89 -3.48 -7.59 -13.03
C VAL A 89 -5.00 -7.48 -13.00
N HIS A 90 -5.62 -8.01 -11.94
CA HIS A 90 -7.07 -8.01 -11.77
C HIS A 90 -7.48 -6.85 -10.87
N ILE A 91 -8.12 -5.82 -11.43
CA ILE A 91 -8.49 -4.59 -10.71
C ILE A 91 -10.01 -4.55 -10.51
N PHE A 92 -10.44 -4.38 -9.26
CA PHE A 92 -11.84 -4.22 -8.86
C PHE A 92 -12.04 -2.89 -8.14
N ARG A 93 -13.13 -2.18 -8.43
CA ARG A 93 -13.41 -0.83 -7.88
C ARG A 93 -14.74 -0.78 -7.13
N PRO A 94 -14.87 -1.47 -5.98
CA PRO A 94 -16.08 -1.39 -5.18
C PRO A 94 -16.30 0.04 -4.67
N GLN A 95 -17.56 0.44 -4.51
CA GLN A 95 -17.96 1.80 -4.10
C GLN A 95 -18.48 1.87 -2.65
N SER A 96 -18.38 0.77 -1.92
CA SER A 96 -18.76 0.69 -0.51
C SER A 96 -18.03 -0.48 0.16
N LEU A 97 -18.05 -0.49 1.49
CA LEU A 97 -17.57 -1.64 2.27
C LEU A 97 -18.34 -2.91 1.91
N ASP A 98 -19.63 -2.76 1.58
CA ASP A 98 -20.48 -3.87 1.22
C ASP A 98 -20.11 -4.50 -0.13
N SER A 99 -19.93 -3.63 -1.13
CA SER A 99 -19.42 -4.04 -2.44
C SER A 99 -18.02 -4.66 -2.35
N THR A 100 -17.22 -4.22 -1.39
CA THR A 100 -15.88 -4.75 -1.15
C THR A 100 -15.93 -6.20 -0.66
N PHE A 101 -16.77 -6.51 0.35
CA PHE A 101 -16.92 -7.91 0.78
C PHE A 101 -17.47 -8.78 -0.35
N ALA A 102 -18.46 -8.29 -1.10
CA ALA A 102 -19.07 -9.07 -2.18
C ALA A 102 -18.07 -9.39 -3.28
N THR A 103 -17.16 -8.45 -3.55
CA THR A 103 -16.03 -8.67 -4.46
C THR A 103 -15.11 -9.77 -3.94
N LEU A 104 -14.70 -9.69 -2.66
CA LEU A 104 -13.83 -10.70 -2.03
C LEU A 104 -14.48 -12.10 -2.03
N ASP A 105 -15.77 -12.20 -1.73
CA ASP A 105 -16.52 -13.46 -1.74
C ASP A 105 -16.64 -14.06 -3.16
N ALA A 106 -16.70 -13.21 -4.19
CA ALA A 106 -16.76 -13.63 -5.58
C ALA A 106 -15.39 -13.95 -6.20
N LEU A 107 -14.27 -13.55 -5.56
CA LEU A 107 -12.92 -13.74 -6.10
C LEU A 107 -12.59 -15.20 -6.44
N PRO A 108 -12.90 -16.21 -5.60
CA PRO A 108 -12.59 -17.59 -5.95
C PRO A 108 -13.28 -18.03 -7.24
N ASN A 109 -14.56 -17.70 -7.40
CA ASN A 109 -15.32 -18.02 -8.61
C ASN A 109 -14.77 -17.29 -9.85
N TYR A 110 -14.27 -16.07 -9.67
CA TYR A 110 -13.63 -15.34 -10.76
C TYR A 110 -12.28 -15.93 -11.16
N LEU A 111 -11.38 -16.17 -10.19
CA LEU A 111 -10.00 -16.60 -10.43
C LEU A 111 -9.86 -18.08 -10.83
N PHE A 112 -10.86 -18.90 -10.51
CA PHE A 112 -10.91 -20.30 -10.94
C PHE A 112 -11.72 -20.51 -12.23
N ASP A 113 -12.22 -19.44 -12.84
CA ASP A 113 -12.94 -19.50 -14.11
C ASP A 113 -12.05 -19.03 -15.27
N LYS A 114 -11.52 -20.02 -16.00
CA LYS A 114 -10.68 -19.82 -17.19
C LYS A 114 -11.34 -18.96 -18.28
N SER A 115 -12.67 -18.89 -18.33
CA SER A 115 -13.37 -18.09 -19.34
C SER A 115 -13.32 -16.59 -19.06
N ARG A 116 -13.00 -16.19 -17.82
CA ARG A 116 -13.09 -14.79 -17.38
C ARG A 116 -11.76 -14.05 -17.42
N HIS A 117 -10.64 -14.76 -17.50
CA HIS A 117 -9.31 -14.16 -17.47
C HIS A 117 -8.21 -15.09 -17.99
N HIS A 118 -7.01 -14.54 -18.20
CA HIS A 118 -5.85 -15.24 -18.75
C HIS A 118 -4.87 -15.78 -17.70
N SER A 119 -5.22 -15.73 -16.42
CA SER A 119 -4.27 -15.99 -15.30
C SER A 119 -4.49 -17.33 -14.58
N ILE A 120 -5.29 -18.23 -15.13
CA ILE A 120 -5.68 -19.49 -14.46
C ILE A 120 -4.47 -20.40 -14.13
N ASP A 121 -3.41 -20.29 -14.93
CA ASP A 121 -2.16 -21.02 -14.82
C ASP A 121 -1.12 -20.31 -13.94
N ARG A 122 -1.47 -19.16 -13.35
CA ARG A 122 -0.57 -18.37 -12.51
C ARG A 122 -0.98 -18.38 -11.05
N PRO A 123 -0.02 -18.46 -10.11
CA PRO A 123 -0.32 -18.26 -8.70
C PRO A 123 -0.73 -16.81 -8.44
N VAL A 124 -1.58 -16.60 -7.44
CA VAL A 124 -1.87 -15.25 -6.93
C VAL A 124 -0.67 -14.79 -6.10
N GLY A 125 0.07 -13.80 -6.60
CA GLY A 125 1.26 -13.25 -5.95
C GLY A 125 0.91 -12.48 -4.67
N PHE A 126 -0.15 -11.66 -4.73
CA PHE A 126 -0.73 -10.99 -3.57
C PHE A 126 -2.13 -10.44 -3.89
N LEU A 127 -2.87 -10.12 -2.84
CA LEU A 127 -4.11 -9.34 -2.85
C LEU A 127 -3.85 -7.98 -2.20
N ALA A 128 -4.17 -6.88 -2.86
CA ALA A 128 -4.04 -5.54 -2.29
C ALA A 128 -5.40 -4.85 -2.14
N VAL A 129 -5.56 -4.09 -1.06
CA VAL A 129 -6.69 -3.15 -0.85
C VAL A 129 -6.12 -1.74 -0.78
N ASP A 130 -6.44 -0.91 -1.77
CA ASP A 130 -5.93 0.45 -1.93
C ASP A 130 -7.09 1.47 -2.01
N SER A 131 -7.51 2.12 -0.93
CA SER A 131 -7.08 1.98 0.47
C SER A 131 -8.11 1.31 1.39
N ALA A 132 -7.63 0.64 2.44
CA ALA A 132 -8.46 0.06 3.50
C ALA A 132 -9.20 1.14 4.33
N SER A 133 -8.78 2.40 4.23
CA SER A 133 -9.38 3.56 4.90
C SER A 133 -10.45 4.29 4.08
N ALA A 134 -10.65 3.95 2.81
CA ALA A 134 -11.54 4.68 1.89
C ALA A 134 -12.97 4.88 2.45
N PHE A 135 -13.55 3.83 3.03
CA PHE A 135 -14.92 3.86 3.54
C PHE A 135 -15.02 4.16 5.04
N TYR A 136 -13.93 4.57 5.70
CA TYR A 136 -13.91 4.74 7.16
C TYR A 136 -14.98 5.73 7.65
N TRP A 137 -15.00 6.94 7.08
CA TRP A 137 -15.91 7.99 7.52
C TRP A 137 -17.37 7.69 7.17
N GLN A 138 -17.60 7.06 6.02
CA GLN A 138 -18.93 6.59 5.63
C GLN A 138 -19.44 5.56 6.64
N HIS A 139 -18.65 4.51 6.91
CA HIS A 139 -19.01 3.50 7.90
C HIS A 139 -19.29 4.12 9.26
N ARG A 140 -18.42 5.03 9.72
CA ARG A 140 -18.61 5.69 11.02
C ARG A 140 -19.90 6.52 11.07
N ALA A 141 -20.24 7.24 10.00
CA ALA A 141 -21.50 7.98 9.93
C ALA A 141 -22.70 7.02 9.99
N ASP A 142 -22.65 5.89 9.26
CA ASP A 142 -23.70 4.87 9.31
C ASP A 142 -23.86 4.26 10.72
N GLU A 143 -22.75 4.07 11.44
CA GLU A 143 -22.75 3.61 12.84
C GLU A 143 -23.38 4.63 13.79
N ASP A 144 -23.00 5.90 13.65
CA ASP A 144 -23.53 6.99 14.46
C ASP A 144 -25.03 7.17 14.22
N ASP A 145 -25.48 7.18 12.95
CA ASP A 145 -26.91 7.25 12.59
C ASP A 145 -27.71 6.07 13.14
N ALA A 146 -27.18 4.84 13.02
CA ALA A 146 -27.82 3.65 13.60
C ALA A 146 -27.94 3.75 15.13
N SER A 147 -26.93 4.31 15.81
CA SER A 147 -26.97 4.52 17.26
C SER A 147 -28.00 5.58 17.69
N LEU A 148 -28.17 6.64 16.90
CA LEU A 148 -29.16 7.69 17.18
C LEU A 148 -30.59 7.15 17.04
N LEU A 149 -30.87 6.38 16.00
CA LEU A 149 -32.19 5.77 15.78
C LEU A 149 -32.59 4.83 16.93
N GLN A 150 -31.64 4.06 17.45
CA GLN A 150 -31.86 3.19 18.62
C GLN A 150 -32.27 3.97 19.88
N ASN A 151 -31.70 5.16 20.08
CA ASN A 151 -32.01 5.99 21.24
C ASN A 151 -33.39 6.68 21.14
N THR A 152 -33.90 6.88 19.92
CA THR A 152 -35.17 7.59 19.69
C THR A 152 -36.39 6.68 19.57
N ASP A 153 -36.24 5.40 19.18
CA ASP A 153 -37.36 4.46 19.05
C ASP A 153 -36.96 3.03 19.48
N PRO A 154 -37.07 2.68 20.78
CA PRO A 154 -36.64 1.38 21.31
C PRO A 154 -37.52 0.20 20.85
N GLY A 155 -38.57 0.45 20.06
CA GLY A 155 -39.52 -0.56 19.59
C GLY A 155 -39.22 -1.16 18.21
N GLN A 156 -38.28 -0.58 17.44
CA GLN A 156 -37.91 -1.13 16.14
C GLN A 156 -36.92 -2.30 16.26
N PRO A 157 -37.11 -3.40 15.51
CA PRO A 157 -36.15 -4.49 15.46
C PRO A 157 -34.81 -3.94 14.96
N THR A 158 -33.78 -4.14 15.77
CA THR A 158 -32.40 -3.75 15.48
C THR A 158 -31.98 -4.25 14.10
N PRO A 159 -31.47 -3.41 13.17
CA PRO A 159 -30.53 -3.92 12.19
C PRO A 159 -29.34 -4.46 12.98
N SER A 160 -29.10 -5.77 12.87
CA SER A 160 -28.03 -6.47 13.58
C SER A 160 -26.68 -5.85 13.24
N GLN A 161 -26.12 -5.12 14.21
CA GLN A 161 -24.76 -4.58 14.39
C GLN A 161 -23.89 -4.27 13.16
N PRO A 162 -23.27 -3.07 13.11
CA PRO A 162 -22.26 -2.73 12.11
C PRO A 162 -21.01 -3.60 12.33
N THR A 163 -20.96 -4.71 11.60
CA THR A 163 -19.87 -5.68 11.57
C THR A 163 -18.96 -5.45 10.37
N GLY A 164 -19.04 -4.29 9.71
CA GLY A 164 -18.42 -4.04 8.40
C GLY A 164 -16.93 -4.38 8.38
N TYR A 165 -16.16 -3.79 9.29
CA TYR A 165 -14.72 -4.07 9.42
C TYR A 165 -14.39 -5.48 9.93
N THR A 166 -15.28 -6.09 10.72
CA THR A 166 -15.16 -7.51 11.15
C THR A 166 -15.34 -8.46 9.97
N ARG A 167 -16.34 -8.21 9.13
CA ARG A 167 -16.62 -8.96 7.91
C ARG A 167 -15.50 -8.79 6.91
N LEU A 168 -15.02 -7.56 6.70
CA LEU A 168 -13.87 -7.29 5.83
C LEU A 168 -12.61 -8.05 6.31
N ALA A 169 -12.28 -7.98 7.60
CA ALA A 169 -11.14 -8.71 8.13
C ALA A 169 -11.27 -10.23 7.95
N THR A 170 -12.48 -10.77 8.13
CA THR A 170 -12.76 -12.20 7.92
C THR A 170 -12.63 -12.59 6.45
N ALA A 171 -13.20 -11.80 5.55
CA ALA A 171 -13.13 -12.01 4.11
C ALA A 171 -11.68 -11.95 3.59
N LEU A 172 -10.88 -10.99 4.07
CA LEU A 172 -9.46 -10.89 3.71
C LEU A 172 -8.64 -12.09 4.20
N LYS A 173 -8.89 -12.58 5.43
CA LYS A 173 -8.27 -13.82 5.93
C LYS A 173 -8.66 -15.02 5.07
N ALA A 174 -9.95 -15.14 4.74
CA ALA A 174 -10.46 -16.22 3.92
C ALA A 174 -9.86 -16.21 2.51
N ALA A 175 -9.78 -15.03 1.87
CA ALA A 175 -9.14 -14.87 0.57
C ALA A 175 -7.64 -15.21 0.62
N SER A 176 -6.91 -14.66 1.60
CA SER A 176 -5.48 -14.97 1.81
C SER A 176 -5.24 -16.47 1.98
N ALA A 177 -6.06 -17.16 2.77
CA ALA A 177 -5.95 -18.60 2.96
C ALA A 177 -6.31 -19.38 1.68
N SER A 178 -7.40 -19.01 1.00
CA SER A 178 -7.87 -19.69 -0.21
C SER A 178 -6.87 -19.64 -1.35
N PHE A 179 -6.19 -18.49 -1.51
CA PHE A 179 -5.18 -18.31 -2.55
C PHE A 179 -3.75 -18.54 -2.05
N SER A 180 -3.57 -18.82 -0.75
CA SER A 180 -2.26 -18.92 -0.10
C SER A 180 -1.34 -17.73 -0.40
N CYS A 181 -1.92 -16.53 -0.47
CA CYS A 181 -1.22 -15.32 -0.90
C CYS A 181 -1.17 -14.26 0.21
N PRO A 182 -0.10 -13.44 0.25
CA PRO A 182 -0.02 -12.31 1.17
C PRO A 182 -1.07 -11.24 0.82
N VAL A 183 -1.46 -10.47 1.83
CA VAL A 183 -2.38 -9.34 1.68
C VAL A 183 -1.63 -8.03 1.96
N ILE A 184 -1.81 -7.03 1.11
CA ILE A 184 -1.27 -5.69 1.29
C ILE A 184 -2.43 -4.72 1.48
N LEU A 185 -2.44 -4.01 2.59
CA LEU A 185 -3.37 -2.93 2.87
C LEU A 185 -2.63 -1.62 2.73
N THR A 186 -3.15 -0.67 1.96
CA THR A 186 -2.73 0.72 2.11
C THR A 186 -3.73 1.43 3.02
N SER A 187 -3.25 2.36 3.84
CA SER A 187 -4.11 3.14 4.72
C SER A 187 -3.61 4.57 4.90
N TRP A 188 -4.58 5.43 5.18
CA TRP A 188 -4.34 6.76 5.70
C TRP A 188 -4.39 6.72 7.22
N HIS A 189 -3.45 7.41 7.86
CA HIS A 189 -3.56 7.65 9.29
C HIS A 189 -4.61 8.74 9.53
N LEU A 190 -5.72 8.36 10.18
CA LEU A 190 -6.87 9.25 10.41
C LEU A 190 -6.83 9.94 11.79
N GLY A 191 -5.82 9.65 12.60
CA GLY A 191 -5.63 10.29 13.90
C GLY A 191 -4.93 11.64 13.79
N ALA A 192 -4.99 12.43 14.88
CA ALA A 192 -4.23 13.66 15.00
C ALA A 192 -2.75 13.39 14.75
N ALA A 193 -2.15 14.14 13.83
CA ALA A 193 -0.73 14.06 13.57
C ALA A 193 0.01 14.45 14.87
N PRO A 194 1.02 13.68 15.32
CA PRO A 194 1.72 13.99 16.55
C PRO A 194 2.26 15.42 16.49
N ALA A 195 2.04 16.23 17.54
CA ALA A 195 2.45 17.64 17.61
C ALA A 195 3.96 17.84 17.34
N SER A 196 4.74 16.77 17.46
CA SER A 196 6.17 16.72 17.16
C SER A 196 6.52 16.77 15.67
N LEU A 197 5.56 16.77 14.74
CA LEU A 197 5.83 17.08 13.31
C LEU A 197 6.32 18.52 13.09
N HIS A 198 6.14 19.41 14.07
CA HIS A 198 6.73 20.75 14.09
C HIS A 198 8.13 20.79 14.71
N SER A 199 8.56 19.71 15.37
CA SER A 199 9.94 19.53 15.83
C SER A 199 10.71 18.82 14.72
N HIS A 200 11.75 19.46 14.21
CA HIS A 200 12.60 19.03 13.10
C HIS A 200 13.36 17.69 13.32
N THR A 201 12.99 16.88 14.33
CA THR A 201 13.76 15.72 14.81
C THR A 201 12.94 14.50 15.23
N ALA A 202 11.60 14.57 15.30
CA ALA A 202 10.81 13.39 15.66
C ALA A 202 10.15 12.79 14.42
N GLU A 203 10.88 11.88 13.77
CA GLU A 203 10.27 10.88 12.89
C GLU A 203 9.19 10.15 13.70
N ALA A 204 7.93 10.25 13.29
CA ALA A 204 6.85 9.51 13.94
C ALA A 204 7.02 8.02 13.63
N ARG A 205 7.82 7.30 14.43
CA ARG A 205 8.09 5.86 14.27
C ARG A 205 7.00 4.99 14.88
N SER A 206 6.11 5.58 15.68
CA SER A 206 5.00 4.91 16.35
C SER A 206 3.70 5.63 16.01
N LEU A 207 2.82 4.96 15.27
CA LEU A 207 1.49 5.45 14.90
C LEU A 207 0.43 4.46 15.39
N ARG A 208 -0.53 4.97 16.15
CA ARG A 208 -1.68 4.17 16.56
C ARG A 208 -2.50 3.77 15.33
N PRO A 209 -2.97 2.51 15.22
CA PRO A 209 -3.86 2.11 14.15
C PRO A 209 -5.11 2.99 14.10
N SER A 210 -5.40 3.54 12.93
CA SER A 210 -6.56 4.40 12.68
C SER A 210 -7.83 3.60 12.37
N LEU A 211 -7.67 2.39 11.84
CA LEU A 211 -8.78 1.54 11.42
C LEU A 211 -9.43 0.82 12.61
N PRO A 212 -10.75 0.54 12.57
CA PRO A 212 -11.43 -0.20 13.63
C PRO A 212 -10.88 -1.63 13.78
N ALA A 213 -10.93 -2.15 15.01
CA ALA A 213 -10.73 -3.57 15.23
C ALA A 213 -11.91 -4.37 14.63
N PRO A 214 -11.70 -5.60 14.15
CA PRO A 214 -10.46 -6.37 14.17
C PRO A 214 -9.52 -6.09 12.99
N LEU A 215 -9.91 -5.26 12.01
CA LEU A 215 -9.08 -5.00 10.83
C LEU A 215 -7.73 -4.40 11.22
N SER A 216 -7.69 -3.46 12.15
CA SER A 216 -6.43 -2.90 12.63
C SER A 216 -5.49 -3.92 13.27
N GLN A 217 -5.98 -5.06 13.76
CA GLN A 217 -5.17 -6.11 14.37
C GLN A 217 -4.72 -7.18 13.36
N LEU A 218 -5.25 -7.12 12.14
CA LEU A 218 -5.00 -8.10 11.09
C LEU A 218 -3.55 -8.12 10.57
N PRO A 219 -2.88 -6.97 10.34
CA PRO A 219 -1.54 -6.95 9.79
C PRO A 219 -0.52 -7.61 10.72
N THR A 220 0.30 -8.48 10.15
CA THR A 220 1.50 -9.06 10.81
C THR A 220 2.69 -8.11 10.78
N LEU A 221 2.69 -7.15 9.85
CA LEU A 221 3.70 -6.09 9.75
C LEU A 221 3.01 -4.79 9.33
N ARG A 222 3.37 -3.69 9.97
CA ARG A 222 2.93 -2.34 9.59
C ARG A 222 4.15 -1.49 9.29
N LEU A 223 4.15 -0.84 8.13
CA LEU A 223 5.16 0.11 7.72
C LEU A 223 4.54 1.49 7.62
N ILE A 224 5.23 2.49 8.16
CA ILE A 224 4.95 3.90 7.95
C ILE A 224 5.75 4.31 6.72
N VAL A 225 5.05 4.71 5.68
CA VAL A 225 5.64 5.15 4.42
C VAL A 225 5.48 6.66 4.30
N GLN A 226 6.59 7.37 4.21
CA GLN A 226 6.60 8.82 4.13
C GLN A 226 7.66 9.36 3.19
N ARG A 227 7.41 10.56 2.66
CA ARG A 227 8.44 11.33 1.95
C ARG A 227 9.37 11.95 2.98
N VAL A 228 10.67 11.82 2.77
CA VAL A 228 11.67 12.45 3.63
C VAL A 228 11.50 13.96 3.53
N SER A 229 11.34 14.62 4.67
CA SER A 229 11.11 16.07 4.69
C SER A 229 12.37 16.82 4.30
N VAL A 230 12.29 17.67 3.28
CA VAL A 230 13.34 18.65 3.02
C VAL A 230 13.25 19.74 4.08
N ARG A 231 14.36 19.98 4.80
CA ARG A 231 14.48 21.02 5.84
C ARG A 231 13.84 22.31 5.35
N LYS A 232 13.05 23.05 6.14
CA LYS A 232 12.53 24.38 5.74
C LYS A 232 13.61 25.46 5.93
N PHE A 233 13.46 26.60 5.27
CA PHE A 233 14.30 27.75 5.57
C PHE A 233 14.13 28.14 7.05
N PRO A 234 15.21 28.38 7.80
CA PRO A 234 15.12 28.80 9.19
C PRO A 234 14.48 30.18 9.28
N ALA A 235 13.72 30.41 10.35
CA ALA A 235 13.16 31.73 10.61
C ALA A 235 14.30 32.74 10.82
N GLY A 236 14.31 33.82 10.02
CA GLY A 236 15.33 34.86 10.07
C GLY A 236 16.49 34.71 9.06
N ILE A 237 16.46 33.73 8.15
CA ILE A 237 17.42 33.66 7.04
C ILE A 237 17.32 34.90 6.15
N SER A 238 18.46 35.41 5.65
CA SER A 238 18.46 36.48 4.65
C SER A 238 18.01 35.97 3.28
N ILE A 239 17.58 36.88 2.40
CA ILE A 239 17.17 36.54 1.02
C ILE A 239 18.38 36.00 0.23
N GLU A 240 19.55 36.60 0.43
CA GLU A 240 20.79 36.19 -0.22
C GLU A 240 21.21 34.77 0.19
N GLU A 241 21.14 34.44 1.48
CA GLU A 241 21.42 33.09 1.98
C GLU A 241 20.38 32.09 1.51
N ALA A 242 19.08 32.44 1.57
CA ALA A 242 18.02 31.58 1.06
C ALA A 242 18.20 31.27 -0.43
N ARG A 243 18.66 32.24 -1.24
CA ARG A 243 18.95 32.03 -2.66
C ARG A 243 20.16 31.11 -2.88
N ARG A 244 21.18 31.17 -2.02
CA ARG A 244 22.33 30.24 -2.08
C ARG A 244 21.89 28.82 -1.75
N GLU A 245 21.08 28.64 -0.71
CA GLU A 245 20.57 27.32 -0.29
C GLU A 245 19.48 26.77 -1.21
N ALA A 246 18.84 27.60 -2.04
CA ALA A 246 17.71 27.19 -2.88
C ALA A 246 18.06 26.04 -3.84
N ALA A 247 19.27 26.05 -4.41
CA ALA A 247 19.72 25.01 -5.35
C ALA A 247 19.84 23.65 -4.66
N ASP A 248 20.57 23.58 -3.54
CA ASP A 248 20.77 22.33 -2.79
C ASP A 248 19.44 21.74 -2.31
N ARG A 249 18.50 22.60 -1.92
CA ARG A 249 17.16 22.20 -1.48
C ARG A 249 16.33 21.66 -2.65
N GLN A 250 16.42 22.30 -3.80
CA GLN A 250 15.75 21.85 -5.01
C GLN A 250 16.26 20.46 -5.41
N THR A 251 17.58 20.24 -5.36
CA THR A 251 18.18 18.92 -5.56
C THR A 251 17.63 17.89 -4.57
N ALA A 252 17.52 18.22 -3.28
CA ALA A 252 16.94 17.30 -2.28
C ALA A 252 15.45 16.98 -2.54
N VAL A 253 14.68 17.92 -3.10
CA VAL A 253 13.29 17.69 -3.51
C VAL A 253 13.24 16.75 -4.73
N GLU A 254 14.08 17.00 -5.73
CA GLU A 254 14.21 16.24 -6.98
C GLU A 254 14.69 14.81 -6.75
N GLU A 255 15.50 14.58 -5.70
CA GLU A 255 15.87 13.23 -5.31
C GLU A 255 14.67 12.33 -5.00
N GLY A 256 13.50 12.91 -4.68
CA GLY A 256 12.26 12.17 -4.51
C GLY A 256 12.32 11.12 -3.39
N LYS A 257 13.13 11.39 -2.36
CA LYS A 257 13.42 10.41 -1.30
C LYS A 257 12.19 10.14 -0.42
N CYS A 258 11.89 8.86 -0.29
CA CYS A 258 10.89 8.28 0.58
C CYS A 258 11.55 7.24 1.49
N GLU A 259 10.84 6.89 2.56
CA GLU A 259 11.24 5.83 3.46
C GLU A 259 10.02 5.01 3.90
N ALA A 260 10.27 3.74 4.18
CA ALA A 260 9.34 2.83 4.81
C ALA A 260 9.97 2.30 6.09
N ILE A 261 9.41 2.68 7.23
CA ILE A 261 9.90 2.32 8.56
C ILE A 261 8.87 1.43 9.27
N VAL A 262 9.33 0.49 10.09
CA VAL A 262 8.44 -0.33 10.90
C VAL A 262 7.68 0.55 11.88
N ASN A 263 6.35 0.41 11.91
CA ASN A 263 5.54 1.05 12.92
C ASN A 263 5.77 0.36 14.28
N GLU A 264 6.38 1.07 15.20
CA GLU A 264 6.74 0.59 16.53
C GLU A 264 5.51 0.42 17.45
N TRP A 265 4.33 0.91 17.04
CA TRP A 265 3.11 0.80 17.85
C TRP A 265 2.71 -0.65 18.12
N GLY A 266 2.70 -1.03 19.40
CA GLY A 266 2.29 -2.35 19.87
C GLY A 266 3.33 -3.45 19.60
N VAL A 267 4.54 -3.08 19.19
CA VAL A 267 5.69 -4.00 19.09
C VAL A 267 6.30 -4.16 20.49
N ASP A 268 6.63 -5.40 20.87
CA ASP A 268 7.28 -5.65 22.16
C ASP A 268 8.74 -5.15 22.16
N GLU A 269 9.23 -4.76 23.33
CA GLU A 269 10.55 -4.17 23.53
C GLU A 269 11.70 -5.04 22.96
N ARG A 270 11.62 -6.38 23.07
CA ARG A 270 12.69 -7.26 22.58
C ARG A 270 12.72 -7.29 21.06
N THR A 271 11.56 -7.29 20.42
CA THR A 271 11.45 -7.20 18.96
C THR A 271 11.89 -5.84 18.46
N LEU A 272 11.52 -4.76 19.17
CA LEU A 272 11.92 -3.39 18.85
C LEU A 272 13.45 -3.22 18.87
N GLN A 273 14.13 -3.66 19.93
CA GLN A 273 15.58 -3.59 20.04
C GLN A 273 16.29 -4.35 18.91
N LYS A 274 15.76 -5.52 18.52
CA LYS A 274 16.27 -6.26 17.36
C LYS A 274 16.08 -5.50 16.06
N LEU A 275 14.90 -4.95 15.82
CA LEU A 275 14.62 -4.15 14.61
C LEU A 275 15.52 -2.92 14.52
N GLN A 276 15.74 -2.23 15.64
CA GLN A 276 16.63 -1.07 15.70
C GLN A 276 18.09 -1.44 15.41
N SER A 277 18.54 -2.64 15.82
CA SER A 277 19.91 -3.11 15.57
C SER A 277 20.18 -3.47 14.10
N VAL A 278 19.16 -3.84 13.33
CA VAL A 278 19.29 -4.28 11.92
C VAL A 278 18.91 -3.18 10.92
N GLY A 279 18.38 -2.05 11.42
CA GLY A 279 17.76 -1.01 10.58
C GLY A 279 16.27 -1.31 10.42
N ALA A 280 15.44 -0.57 11.14
CA ALA A 280 14.00 -0.78 11.24
C ALA A 280 13.22 -0.22 10.02
N GLY A 281 13.78 -0.33 8.81
CA GLY A 281 13.18 0.22 7.60
C GLY A 281 14.11 0.22 6.39
N PHE A 282 13.62 0.78 5.29
CA PHE A 282 14.39 0.99 4.06
C PHE A 282 14.01 2.32 3.41
N GLY A 283 14.99 2.93 2.73
CA GLY A 283 14.78 4.12 1.91
C GLY A 283 14.58 3.76 0.45
N PHE A 284 13.85 4.60 -0.28
CA PHE A 284 13.69 4.48 -1.72
C PHE A 284 13.48 5.85 -2.36
N ARG A 285 13.80 5.99 -3.64
CA ARG A 285 13.61 7.23 -4.40
C ARG A 285 12.62 6.99 -5.53
N ILE A 286 11.75 7.97 -5.75
CA ILE A 286 10.81 7.99 -6.87
C ILE A 286 11.32 9.07 -7.83
N ARG A 287 11.80 8.63 -9.00
CA ARG A 287 12.35 9.51 -10.05
C ARG A 287 11.78 9.13 -11.41
N ASP A 288 12.18 9.86 -12.45
CA ASP A 288 11.74 9.62 -13.82
C ASP A 288 12.20 8.25 -14.34
N GLU A 289 13.33 7.74 -13.86
CA GLU A 289 13.82 6.39 -14.12
C GLU A 289 13.09 5.29 -13.33
N GLY A 290 12.13 5.65 -12.48
CA GLY A 290 11.32 4.74 -11.68
C GLY A 290 11.73 4.69 -10.22
N LEU A 291 11.38 3.59 -9.56
CA LEU A 291 11.66 3.37 -8.15
C LEU A 291 13.02 2.69 -7.93
N THR A 292 13.86 3.29 -7.08
CA THR A 292 15.17 2.74 -6.68
C THR A 292 15.26 2.62 -5.17
N PHE A 293 15.77 1.49 -4.67
CA PHE A 293 15.96 1.26 -3.24
C PHE A 293 17.37 1.68 -2.80
N ASP A 294 17.48 2.27 -1.61
CA ASP A 294 18.77 2.61 -1.01
C ASP A 294 19.60 1.33 -0.81
N GLY A 295 20.84 1.31 -1.30
CA GLY A 295 21.75 0.17 -1.16
C GLY A 295 21.75 -0.85 -2.31
N GLU A 296 20.95 -0.63 -3.38
CA GLU A 296 21.03 -1.43 -4.62
C GLU A 296 22.17 -0.99 -5.58
N ASP A 297 22.96 0.02 -5.22
CA ASP A 297 24.15 0.46 -5.96
C ASP A 297 25.40 -0.33 -5.52
N VAL A 298 25.40 -1.66 -5.77
CA VAL A 298 26.60 -2.52 -5.68
C VAL A 298 26.68 -3.42 -6.90
#